data_AF-A0A2M9N4D5-F1
#
_entry.id   AF-A0A2M9N4D5-F1
#
_cell.length_a   1.000
_cell.length_b   1.000
_cell.length_c   1.000
_cell.angle_alpha   90.00
_cell.angle_beta   90.00
_cell.angle_gamma   90.00
#
_symmetry.space_group_name_H-M   'P 1'
#
loop_
_entity.id
_entity.type
_entity.pdbx_description
1 polymer ?
#
loop_
_entity_poly.entity_id
_entity_poly.type
_entity_poly.pdbx_seq_one_letter_code
_entity_poly.pdbx_strand_id
1 'polypeptide(L)'
;MRTEEELNIDSALDLDRSGRTSLVEIKEFIDCHYNEALTIGQLAGMANICPKYFVDLFKKTFGQTTIDYLTHVRMNHAKRYLAESDDRLRDIAQRVGYKDEFYFSRIFKKKVGISPSEYARNSRQLIAACSSSIIGQLVALNVIPAAAPLDAKWTPFYYNAYNSEIKSRLKLTNPYPDSRFEENIEQLFRAKPDAIIGMDHLGQEEIAKLEPIAPTLIVPSHAGWRKQLETIATFLNKEEQAHSWIEQYERKVVHARSRMQQVVGNERVAALRIYGQSLYIYGNRGLEEVLYQDLQLQEACGLDTMRNQQITLDDLLQINPDRILIAVCPEATSRRYWLALLHSAKWHTLRAVARGSVYMISSDPWFEYSALAVTRMLDEALLLFTGDSPNGVLDKSHGESFAT
;
A
#
# COMPACT_ATOMS: atom_id res chain seq x y z
N MET A 1 -30.49 -5.42 24.21
CA MET A 1 -29.84 -5.06 25.49
C MET A 1 -28.43 -4.65 25.12
N ARG A 2 -28.19 -3.35 24.92
CA ARG A 2 -26.86 -2.83 24.60
C ARG A 2 -26.04 -2.86 25.89
N THR A 3 -24.84 -3.40 25.82
CA THR A 3 -23.90 -3.51 26.94
C THR A 3 -23.45 -2.12 27.39
N GLU A 4 -23.22 -1.94 28.70
CA GLU A 4 -22.85 -0.67 29.33
C GLU A 4 -21.56 -0.04 28.77
N GLU A 5 -20.78 -0.76 27.95
CA GLU A 5 -19.59 -0.24 27.25
C GLU A 5 -19.90 0.57 25.98
N GLU A 6 -21.01 0.31 25.27
CA GLU A 6 -21.38 1.07 24.05
C GLU A 6 -21.99 2.43 24.39
N LEU A 7 -22.61 2.55 25.57
CA LEU A 7 -23.19 3.81 26.07
C LEU A 7 -22.12 4.84 26.50
N ASN A 8 -20.84 4.43 26.59
CA ASN A 8 -19.74 5.28 27.07
C ASN A 8 -18.90 5.90 25.94
N ILE A 9 -19.17 5.52 24.67
CA ILE A 9 -18.48 6.06 23.50
C ILE A 9 -19.28 7.24 22.90
N ASP A 10 -20.61 7.14 22.87
CA ASP A 10 -21.47 8.26 22.44
C ASP A 10 -21.49 9.39 23.48
N SER A 11 -21.30 9.11 24.78
CA SER A 11 -21.23 10.14 25.83
C SER A 11 -19.91 10.92 25.85
N ALA A 12 -18.89 10.50 25.08
CA ALA A 12 -17.62 11.20 24.96
C ALA A 12 -17.62 12.25 23.84
N LEU A 13 -18.66 12.26 22.99
CA LEU A 13 -18.81 13.18 21.85
C LEU A 13 -19.76 14.35 22.15
N ASP A 14 -20.50 14.31 23.26
CA ASP A 14 -21.50 15.34 23.65
C ASP A 14 -21.32 15.82 25.10
N LEU A 15 -20.21 16.52 25.37
CA LEU A 15 -20.03 17.27 26.63
C LEU A 15 -19.62 18.72 26.35
N ASP A 16 -20.56 19.50 25.81
CA ASP A 16 -20.50 20.95 25.94
C ASP A 16 -21.29 21.41 27.18
N ARG A 17 -20.56 22.06 28.09
CA ARG A 17 -20.95 23.21 28.93
C ARG A 17 -19.93 23.39 30.05
N SER A 18 -18.73 23.90 29.71
CA SER A 18 -17.85 24.70 30.59
C SER A 18 -16.44 24.85 29.97
N GLY A 19 -16.25 25.74 28.99
CA GLY A 19 -14.93 26.28 28.61
C GLY A 19 -13.78 25.27 28.36
N ARG A 20 -14.09 24.02 28.00
CA ARG A 20 -13.11 22.96 27.71
C ARG A 20 -12.99 22.82 26.21
N THR A 21 -11.77 22.93 25.69
CA THR A 21 -11.50 22.68 24.27
C THR A 21 -11.60 21.18 24.00
N SER A 22 -12.38 20.79 23.00
CA SER A 22 -12.53 19.39 22.59
C SER A 22 -11.23 18.86 21.97
N LEU A 23 -11.09 17.53 21.90
CA LEU A 23 -9.92 16.91 21.24
C LEU A 23 -9.81 17.25 19.75
N VAL A 24 -10.95 17.50 19.09
CA VAL A 24 -10.99 17.92 17.68
C VAL A 24 -10.44 19.33 17.54
N GLU A 25 -10.88 20.25 18.39
CA GLU A 25 -10.36 21.62 18.41
C GLU A 25 -8.87 21.67 18.80
N ILE A 26 -8.41 20.77 19.70
CA ILE A 26 -6.97 20.65 20.03
C ILE A 26 -6.19 20.13 18.82
N LYS A 27 -6.74 19.18 18.06
CA LYS A 27 -6.13 18.71 16.81
C LYS A 27 -6.02 19.86 15.79
N GLU A 28 -7.07 20.64 15.62
CA GLU A 28 -7.06 21.84 14.76
C GLU A 28 -6.07 22.89 15.24
N PHE A 29 -5.96 23.09 16.55
CA PHE A 29 -4.94 23.95 17.14
C PHE A 29 -3.53 23.47 16.79
N ILE A 30 -3.26 22.16 16.87
CA ILE A 30 -1.97 21.58 16.43
C ILE A 30 -1.76 21.84 14.93
N ASP A 31 -2.80 21.71 14.11
CA ASP A 31 -2.73 21.97 12.66
C ASP A 31 -2.37 23.43 12.35
N CYS A 32 -2.78 24.39 13.18
CA CYS A 32 -2.44 25.80 13.02
C CYS A 32 -1.11 26.23 13.68
N HIS A 33 -0.70 25.56 14.76
CA HIS A 33 0.45 25.94 15.60
C HIS A 33 1.59 24.90 15.58
N TYR A 34 1.65 24.07 14.54
CA TYR A 34 2.64 22.97 14.44
C TYR A 34 4.09 23.45 14.49
N ASN A 35 4.36 24.68 14.06
CA ASN A 35 5.69 25.29 14.04
C ASN A 35 6.18 25.75 15.42
N GLU A 36 5.32 25.73 16.45
CA GLU A 36 5.64 26.17 17.80
C GLU A 36 6.15 25.02 18.69
N ALA A 37 6.74 25.36 19.83
CA ALA A 37 7.16 24.39 20.84
C ALA A 37 5.97 23.92 21.68
N LEU A 38 5.12 23.07 21.10
CA LEU A 38 3.96 22.49 21.78
C LEU A 38 4.37 21.39 22.77
N THR A 39 3.83 21.47 23.99
CA THR A 39 4.03 20.46 25.04
C THR A 39 2.73 19.75 25.38
N ILE A 40 2.82 18.49 25.83
CA ILE A 40 1.64 17.73 26.30
C ILE A 40 0.93 18.45 27.44
N GLY A 41 1.68 19.13 28.34
CA GLY A 41 1.10 19.90 29.44
C GLY A 41 0.21 21.04 28.97
N GLN A 42 0.63 21.78 27.93
CA GLN A 42 -0.17 22.85 27.34
C GLN A 42 -1.45 22.31 26.71
N LEU A 43 -1.35 21.27 25.88
CA LEU A 43 -2.49 20.69 25.18
C LEU A 43 -3.50 20.05 26.15
N ALA A 44 -3.01 19.35 27.18
CA ALA A 44 -3.86 18.80 28.23
C ALA A 44 -4.55 19.90 29.06
N GLY A 45 -3.85 21.02 29.28
CA GLY A 45 -4.40 22.21 29.93
C GLY A 45 -5.57 22.83 29.16
N MET A 46 -5.53 22.85 27.82
CA MET A 46 -6.63 23.34 26.98
C MET A 46 -7.90 22.49 27.14
N ALA A 47 -7.75 21.17 27.28
CA ALA A 47 -8.85 20.25 27.58
C ALA A 47 -9.23 20.21 29.08
N ASN A 48 -8.48 20.91 29.94
CA ASN A 48 -8.61 20.87 31.40
C ASN A 48 -8.56 19.44 31.97
N ILE A 49 -7.65 18.62 31.45
CA ILE A 49 -7.41 17.24 31.90
C ILE A 49 -5.92 17.01 32.20
N CYS A 50 -5.61 15.92 32.91
CA CYS A 50 -4.22 15.63 33.24
C CYS A 50 -3.44 15.13 31.99
N PRO A 51 -2.14 15.43 31.88
CA PRO A 51 -1.30 15.05 30.72
C PRO A 51 -1.36 13.57 30.36
N LYS A 52 -1.37 12.69 31.37
CA LYS A 52 -1.43 11.23 31.16
C LYS A 52 -2.74 10.83 30.49
N TYR A 53 -3.86 11.29 31.04
CA TYR A 53 -5.19 11.01 30.48
C TYR A 53 -5.35 11.60 29.08
N PHE A 54 -4.80 12.79 28.82
CA PHE A 54 -4.81 13.40 27.48
C PHE A 54 -4.11 12.53 26.44
N VAL A 55 -2.91 12.01 26.72
CA VAL A 55 -2.17 11.17 25.77
C VAL A 55 -2.94 9.88 25.44
N ASP A 56 -3.49 9.23 26.46
CA ASP A 56 -4.27 8.00 26.30
C ASP A 56 -5.56 8.27 25.51
N LEU A 57 -6.25 9.35 25.85
CA LEU A 57 -7.51 9.74 25.21
C LEU A 57 -7.29 10.16 23.76
N PHE A 58 -6.28 11.01 23.47
CA PHE A 58 -5.95 11.43 22.11
C PHE A 58 -5.60 10.22 21.23
N LYS A 59 -4.81 9.27 21.75
CA LYS A 59 -4.46 8.05 21.02
C LYS A 59 -5.67 7.16 20.78
N LYS A 60 -6.58 7.04 21.76
CA LYS A 60 -7.82 6.27 21.60
C LYS A 60 -8.73 6.88 20.53
N THR A 61 -8.84 8.21 20.51
CA THR A 61 -9.71 8.94 19.58
C THR A 61 -9.15 8.99 18.16
N PHE A 62 -7.85 9.25 17.98
CA PHE A 62 -7.26 9.48 16.66
C PHE A 62 -6.33 8.35 16.17
N GLY A 63 -6.19 7.28 16.94
CA GLY A 63 -5.37 6.10 16.58
C GLY A 63 -3.85 6.33 16.67
N GLN A 64 -3.38 7.52 17.03
CA GLN A 64 -1.96 7.88 17.08
C GLN A 64 -1.65 8.80 18.26
N THR A 65 -0.39 8.80 18.72
CA THR A 65 0.01 9.70 19.82
C THR A 65 0.02 11.15 19.35
N THR A 66 -0.18 12.09 20.29
CA THR A 66 -0.11 13.53 19.99
C THR A 66 1.25 13.94 19.39
N ILE A 67 2.34 13.31 19.84
CA ILE A 67 3.70 13.58 19.33
C ILE A 67 3.84 13.07 17.90
N ASP A 68 3.32 11.88 17.60
CA ASP A 68 3.32 11.33 16.25
C ASP A 68 2.46 12.18 15.31
N TYR A 69 1.29 12.63 15.79
CA TYR A 69 0.43 13.54 15.04
C TYR A 69 1.12 14.86 14.70
N LEU A 70 1.70 15.55 15.70
CA LEU A 70 2.46 16.77 15.47
C LEU A 70 3.63 16.54 14.50
N THR A 71 4.36 15.42 14.67
CA THR A 71 5.44 15.05 13.76
C THR A 71 4.92 14.88 12.34
N HIS A 72 3.78 14.21 12.15
CA HIS A 72 3.15 14.02 10.85
C HIS A 72 2.80 15.35 10.19
N VAL A 73 2.13 16.26 10.92
CA VAL A 73 1.80 17.61 10.43
C VAL A 73 3.07 18.36 9.99
N ARG A 74 4.12 18.36 10.83
CA ARG A 74 5.41 19.00 10.51
C ARG A 74 6.05 18.40 9.26
N MET A 75 6.04 17.08 9.11
CA MET A 75 6.60 16.41 7.93
C MET A 75 5.84 16.78 6.65
N ASN A 76 4.51 16.88 6.71
CA ASN A 76 3.71 17.28 5.54
C ASN A 76 4.02 18.72 5.10
N HIS A 77 4.14 19.65 6.04
CA HIS A 77 4.59 21.01 5.73
C HIS A 77 6.03 21.03 5.18
N ALA A 78 6.93 20.24 5.77
CA ALA A 78 8.31 20.16 5.30
C ALA A 78 8.42 19.63 3.87
N LYS A 79 7.72 18.55 3.54
CA LYS A 79 7.62 18.00 2.18
C LYS A 79 7.19 19.07 1.18
N ARG A 80 6.17 19.85 1.54
CA ARG A 80 5.66 20.94 0.71
C ARG A 80 6.72 22.02 0.49
N TYR A 81 7.40 22.49 1.55
CA TYR A 81 8.45 23.50 1.41
C TYR A 81 9.64 23.01 0.58
N LEU A 82 10.04 21.75 0.74
CA LEU A 82 11.11 21.14 -0.04
C LEU A 82 10.77 21.02 -1.54
N ALA A 83 9.49 20.83 -1.86
CA ALA A 83 8.99 20.72 -3.23
C ALA A 83 8.76 22.08 -3.91
N GLU A 84 8.34 23.09 -3.16
CA GLU A 84 7.86 24.37 -3.69
C GLU A 84 8.89 25.51 -3.60
N SER A 85 10.03 25.30 -2.92
CA SER A 85 11.03 26.36 -2.69
C SER A 85 12.48 25.89 -2.84
N ASP A 86 13.37 26.89 -2.97
CA ASP A 86 14.82 26.75 -2.84
C ASP A 86 15.34 27.17 -1.45
N ASP A 87 14.44 27.18 -0.44
CA ASP A 87 14.78 27.57 0.93
C ASP A 87 15.90 26.67 1.49
N ARG A 88 16.78 27.24 2.31
CA ARG A 88 17.84 26.43 2.94
C ARG A 88 17.21 25.46 3.93
N LEU A 89 17.81 24.28 4.06
CA LEU A 89 17.31 23.22 4.95
C LEU A 89 17.10 23.72 6.40
N ARG A 90 18.02 24.57 6.88
CA ARG A 90 17.91 25.24 8.17
C ARG A 90 16.63 26.06 8.31
N ASP A 91 16.28 26.82 7.29
CA ASP A 91 15.12 27.72 7.30
C ASP A 91 13.82 26.90 7.28
N ILE A 92 13.79 25.83 6.47
CA ILE A 92 12.68 24.86 6.45
C ILE A 92 12.51 24.19 7.82
N ALA A 93 13.60 23.73 8.43
CA ALA A 93 13.58 23.11 9.76
C ALA A 93 12.97 24.04 10.80
N GLN A 94 13.41 25.30 10.84
CA GLN A 94 12.88 26.31 11.75
C GLN A 94 11.40 26.62 11.47
N ARG A 95 11.02 26.75 10.19
CA ARG A 95 9.66 27.04 9.75
C ARG A 95 8.67 25.94 10.12
N VAL A 96 9.12 24.69 10.22
CA VAL A 96 8.28 23.56 10.66
C VAL A 96 8.46 23.22 12.15
N GLY A 97 9.16 24.05 12.93
CA GLY A 97 9.24 23.93 14.38
C GLY A 97 10.36 23.05 14.93
N TYR A 98 11.41 22.80 14.13
CA TYR A 98 12.67 22.20 14.61
C TYR A 98 13.76 23.25 14.74
N LYS A 99 14.40 23.31 15.91
CA LYS A 99 15.51 24.24 16.17
C LYS A 99 16.81 23.81 15.47
N ASP A 100 17.00 22.50 15.33
CA ASP A 100 18.22 21.88 14.83
C ASP A 100 17.94 21.16 13.50
N GLU A 101 18.65 21.57 12.45
CA GLU A 101 18.46 21.04 11.10
C GLU A 101 18.91 19.58 10.95
N PHE A 102 19.91 19.14 11.73
CA PHE A 102 20.41 17.76 11.70
C PHE A 102 19.45 16.81 12.39
N TYR A 103 18.81 17.25 13.46
CA TYR A 103 17.72 16.53 14.10
C TYR A 103 16.51 16.43 13.18
N PHE A 104 16.10 17.55 12.56
CA PHE A 104 15.04 17.55 11.55
C PHE A 104 15.35 16.56 10.42
N SER A 105 16.55 16.62 9.83
CA SER A 105 16.96 15.74 8.74
C SER A 105 16.90 14.25 9.11
N ARG A 106 17.33 13.89 10.34
CA ARG A 106 17.22 12.52 10.85
C ARG A 106 15.78 12.07 11.03
N ILE A 107 14.92 12.91 11.59
CA ILE A 107 13.50 12.59 11.78
C ILE A 107 12.80 12.49 10.43
N PHE A 108 13.08 13.42 9.50
CA PHE A 108 12.55 13.40 8.14
C PHE A 108 12.96 12.12 7.42
N LYS A 109 14.25 11.77 7.41
CA LYS A 109 14.73 10.51 6.82
C LYS A 109 14.09 9.28 7.46
N LYS A 110 13.89 9.28 8.78
CA LYS A 110 13.21 8.18 9.48
C LYS A 110 11.73 8.05 9.09
N LYS A 111 11.02 9.16 8.92
CA LYS A 111 9.58 9.18 8.63
C LYS A 111 9.25 9.06 7.15
N VAL A 112 10.13 9.57 6.28
CA VAL A 112 9.93 9.66 4.81
C VAL A 112 10.76 8.62 4.06
N GLY A 113 11.83 8.08 4.65
CA GLY A 113 12.72 7.08 4.05
C GLY A 113 13.98 7.68 3.41
N ILE A 114 13.91 8.93 2.94
CA ILE A 114 15.01 9.63 2.26
C ILE A 114 15.39 10.95 2.93
N SER A 115 16.57 11.47 2.61
CA SER A 115 17.01 12.77 3.16
C SER A 115 16.16 13.93 2.59
N PRO A 116 16.03 15.06 3.32
CA PRO A 116 15.34 16.25 2.81
C PRO A 116 15.87 16.76 1.47
N SER A 117 17.19 16.79 1.28
CA SER A 117 17.81 17.26 0.04
C SER A 117 17.50 16.35 -1.15
N GLU A 118 17.52 15.03 -0.91
CA GLU A 118 17.13 14.05 -1.93
C GLU A 118 15.63 14.18 -2.26
N TYR A 119 14.78 14.38 -1.26
CA TYR A 119 13.35 14.64 -1.46
C TYR A 119 13.14 15.87 -2.33
N ALA A 120 13.77 17.02 -1.99
CA ALA A 120 13.66 18.25 -2.75
C ALA A 120 14.06 18.06 -4.23
N ARG A 121 15.15 17.35 -4.49
CA ARG A 121 15.59 17.00 -5.84
C ARG A 121 14.54 16.15 -6.58
N ASN A 122 14.00 15.13 -5.92
CA ASN A 122 13.02 14.22 -6.53
C ASN A 122 11.69 14.92 -6.81
N SER A 123 11.25 15.82 -5.92
CA SER A 123 9.98 16.55 -6.08
C SER A 123 10.01 17.62 -7.17
N ARG A 124 11.19 17.98 -7.68
CA ARG A 124 11.34 18.96 -8.77
C ARG A 124 11.13 18.35 -10.15
N GLN A 125 11.18 17.03 -10.28
CA GLN A 125 10.90 16.33 -11.52
C GLN A 125 9.44 15.86 -11.54
N LEU A 126 8.65 16.37 -12.47
CA LEU A 126 7.26 16.00 -12.66
C LEU A 126 7.19 14.73 -13.50
N ILE A 127 7.14 13.58 -12.86
CA ILE A 127 7.05 12.30 -13.56
C ILE A 127 5.58 11.87 -13.70
N ALA A 128 5.17 11.44 -14.89
CA ALA A 128 3.86 10.85 -15.11
C ALA A 128 3.94 9.31 -15.18
N ALA A 129 3.05 8.63 -14.46
CA ALA A 129 2.87 7.19 -14.48
C ALA A 129 1.57 6.85 -15.23
N CYS A 130 1.65 6.04 -16.29
CA CYS A 130 0.48 5.70 -17.10
C CYS A 130 -0.33 4.50 -16.55
N SER A 131 0.18 3.79 -15.55
CA SER A 131 -0.49 2.63 -14.94
C SER A 131 -0.16 2.51 -13.44
N SER A 132 -0.97 1.76 -12.70
CA SER A 132 -0.75 1.54 -11.25
C SER A 132 0.56 0.80 -10.95
N SER A 133 0.95 -0.15 -11.81
CA SER A 133 2.23 -0.86 -11.71
C SER A 133 3.42 0.12 -11.73
N ILE A 134 3.37 1.12 -12.62
CA ILE A 134 4.42 2.15 -12.70
C ILE A 134 4.46 3.02 -11.44
N ILE A 135 3.32 3.28 -10.78
CA ILE A 135 3.31 3.98 -9.48
C ILE A 135 4.16 3.20 -8.48
N GLY A 136 3.96 1.88 -8.36
CA GLY A 136 4.72 1.04 -7.46
C GLY A 136 6.22 0.99 -7.76
N GLN A 137 6.60 1.02 -9.05
CA GLN A 137 8.01 1.12 -9.45
C GLN A 137 8.62 2.48 -9.08
N LEU A 138 7.90 3.58 -9.33
CA LEU A 138 8.37 4.93 -9.02
C LEU A 138 8.52 5.15 -7.52
N VAL A 139 7.55 4.70 -6.73
CA VAL A 139 7.61 4.78 -5.26
C VAL A 139 8.83 4.03 -4.72
N ALA A 140 9.16 2.87 -5.29
CA ALA A 140 10.39 2.14 -4.93
C ALA A 140 11.69 2.93 -5.24
N LEU A 141 11.65 3.82 -6.24
CA LEU A 141 12.74 4.75 -6.58
C LEU A 141 12.68 6.07 -5.82
N ASN A 142 11.82 6.17 -4.80
CA ASN A 142 11.54 7.38 -4.04
C ASN A 142 11.05 8.54 -4.92
N VAL A 143 10.27 8.22 -5.95
CA VAL A 143 9.61 9.18 -6.85
C VAL A 143 8.11 9.05 -6.66
N ILE A 144 7.46 10.15 -6.32
CA ILE A 144 6.00 10.24 -6.33
C ILE A 144 5.60 10.88 -7.66
N PRO A 145 4.80 10.21 -8.50
CA PRO A 145 4.41 10.77 -9.78
C PRO A 145 3.53 12.02 -9.60
N ALA A 146 3.75 13.03 -10.45
CA ALA A 146 2.89 14.22 -10.49
C ALA A 146 1.53 13.92 -11.15
N ALA A 147 1.51 12.97 -12.08
CA ALA A 147 0.32 12.49 -12.76
C ALA A 147 0.27 10.95 -12.73
N ALA A 148 -0.82 10.37 -12.24
CA ALA A 148 -0.97 8.91 -12.20
C ALA A 148 -2.43 8.47 -12.10
N PRO A 149 -2.76 7.23 -12.49
CA PRO A 149 -4.11 6.70 -12.30
C PRO A 149 -4.37 6.36 -10.83
N LEU A 150 -5.30 7.08 -10.22
CA LEU A 150 -5.68 6.92 -8.82
C LEU A 150 -7.19 6.74 -8.67
N ASP A 151 -7.59 5.66 -8.00
CA ASP A 151 -8.98 5.32 -7.79
C ASP A 151 -9.15 4.66 -6.42
N ALA A 152 -10.16 5.12 -5.66
CA ALA A 152 -10.40 4.66 -4.30
C ALA A 152 -10.81 3.18 -4.22
N LYS A 153 -11.37 2.61 -5.30
CA LYS A 153 -11.81 1.22 -5.37
C LYS A 153 -10.71 0.31 -5.90
N TRP A 154 -10.01 0.71 -6.95
CA TRP A 154 -9.09 -0.18 -7.68
C TRP A 154 -7.63 -0.01 -7.29
N THR A 155 -7.22 1.16 -6.80
CA THR A 155 -5.86 1.41 -6.30
C THR A 155 -5.88 1.98 -4.87
N PRO A 156 -6.58 1.30 -3.92
CA PRO A 156 -6.85 1.86 -2.60
C PRO A 156 -5.58 2.20 -1.81
N PHE A 157 -4.53 1.38 -1.94
CA PHE A 157 -3.24 1.66 -1.30
C PHE A 157 -2.64 2.98 -1.77
N TYR A 158 -2.50 3.18 -3.09
CA TYR A 158 -1.93 4.41 -3.63
C TYR A 158 -2.84 5.61 -3.41
N TYR A 159 -4.15 5.42 -3.50
CA TYR A 159 -5.13 6.46 -3.19
C TYR A 159 -4.95 6.92 -1.74
N ASN A 160 -4.99 6.02 -0.77
CA ASN A 160 -4.88 6.39 0.64
C ASN A 160 -3.51 7.00 0.98
N ALA A 161 -2.43 6.51 0.35
CA ALA A 161 -1.08 6.94 0.66
C ALA A 161 -0.65 8.26 -0.03
N TYR A 162 -1.14 8.53 -1.24
CA TYR A 162 -0.58 9.58 -2.11
C TYR A 162 -1.62 10.50 -2.76
N ASN A 163 -2.91 10.42 -2.37
CA ASN A 163 -3.98 11.25 -2.92
C ASN A 163 -3.75 12.77 -2.77
N SER A 164 -2.97 13.20 -1.78
CA SER A 164 -2.57 14.60 -1.59
C SER A 164 -1.38 15.01 -2.45
N GLU A 165 -0.43 14.11 -2.67
CA GLU A 165 0.81 14.37 -3.40
C GLU A 165 0.64 14.29 -4.93
N ILE A 166 -0.17 13.34 -5.42
CA ILE A 166 -0.42 13.14 -6.86
C ILE A 166 -1.52 14.11 -7.31
N LYS A 167 -1.09 15.24 -7.89
CA LYS A 167 -1.98 16.36 -8.24
C LYS A 167 -2.87 16.08 -9.46
N SER A 168 -2.38 15.34 -10.44
CA SER A 168 -3.12 15.05 -11.68
C SER A 168 -3.58 13.59 -11.72
N ARG A 169 -4.89 13.36 -11.58
CA ARG A 169 -5.47 12.00 -11.54
C ARG A 169 -5.89 11.51 -12.91
N LEU A 170 -5.08 10.62 -13.49
CA LEU A 170 -5.43 9.97 -14.74
C LEU A 170 -6.58 8.98 -14.51
N LYS A 171 -7.37 8.71 -15.55
CA LYS A 171 -8.33 7.61 -15.55
C LYS A 171 -7.59 6.28 -15.59
N LEU A 172 -8.08 5.32 -14.82
CA LEU A 172 -7.66 3.92 -14.97
C LEU A 172 -8.11 3.39 -16.32
N THR A 173 -7.22 2.64 -16.96
CA THR A 173 -7.44 1.96 -18.24
C THR A 173 -7.27 0.45 -18.04
N ASN A 174 -7.26 -0.32 -19.13
CA ASN A 174 -7.08 -1.77 -19.13
C ASN A 174 -6.08 -2.26 -18.04
N PRO A 175 -6.46 -3.19 -17.13
CA PRO A 175 -7.66 -4.04 -17.12
C PRO A 175 -8.89 -3.49 -16.40
N TYR A 176 -8.89 -2.21 -16.02
CA TYR A 176 -10.01 -1.55 -15.33
C TYR A 176 -11.01 -0.95 -16.36
N PRO A 177 -12.20 -0.46 -15.96
CA PRO A 177 -13.39 -0.37 -16.83
C PRO A 177 -13.24 0.59 -18.04
N ASP A 178 -13.91 0.23 -19.16
CA ASP A 178 -14.25 0.86 -20.47
C ASP A 178 -13.54 2.11 -21.03
N SER A 179 -12.63 2.75 -20.29
CA SER A 179 -11.98 4.01 -20.68
C SER A 179 -10.76 3.73 -21.55
N ARG A 180 -10.62 4.51 -22.64
CA ARG A 180 -9.43 4.45 -23.49
C ARG A 180 -8.31 5.32 -22.89
N PHE A 181 -7.05 4.91 -23.06
CA PHE A 181 -5.94 5.69 -22.52
C PHE A 181 -5.81 7.05 -23.20
N GLU A 182 -6.28 7.18 -24.45
CA GLU A 182 -6.38 8.47 -25.14
C GLU A 182 -7.08 9.58 -24.33
N GLU A 183 -8.03 9.23 -23.46
CA GLU A 183 -8.73 10.21 -22.61
C GLU A 183 -7.80 10.89 -21.58
N ASN A 184 -6.64 10.29 -21.29
CA ASN A 184 -5.65 10.84 -20.37
C ASN A 184 -4.67 11.82 -21.05
N ILE A 185 -4.64 11.89 -22.38
CA ILE A 185 -3.64 12.69 -23.13
C ILE A 185 -3.78 14.18 -22.81
N GLU A 186 -5.00 14.71 -22.80
CA GLU A 186 -5.23 16.12 -22.46
C GLU A 186 -4.76 16.45 -21.03
N GLN A 187 -4.99 15.53 -20.10
CA GLN A 187 -4.61 15.69 -18.72
C GLN A 187 -3.08 15.62 -18.52
N LEU A 188 -2.40 14.74 -19.25
CA LEU A 188 -0.94 14.66 -19.28
C LEU A 188 -0.34 15.95 -19.87
N PHE A 189 -0.91 16.46 -20.95
CA PHE A 189 -0.49 17.73 -21.55
C PHE A 189 -0.61 18.90 -20.55
N ARG A 190 -1.72 18.98 -19.80
CA ARG A 190 -1.92 20.00 -18.76
C ARG A 190 -0.98 19.84 -17.57
N ALA A 191 -0.62 18.60 -17.22
CA ALA A 191 0.28 18.30 -16.11
C ALA A 191 1.74 18.69 -16.39
N LYS A 192 2.13 18.87 -17.68
CA LYS A 192 3.48 19.23 -18.12
C LYS A 192 4.59 18.39 -17.44
N PRO A 193 4.53 17.05 -17.56
CA PRO A 193 5.56 16.21 -16.97
C PRO A 193 6.92 16.43 -17.65
N ASP A 194 8.00 16.25 -16.90
CA ASP A 194 9.37 16.19 -17.42
C ASP A 194 9.68 14.82 -18.06
N ALA A 195 8.94 13.78 -17.67
CA ALA A 195 9.04 12.44 -18.25
C ALA A 195 7.74 11.65 -18.05
N ILE A 196 7.43 10.77 -19.00
CA ILE A 196 6.25 9.90 -18.98
C ILE A 196 6.72 8.45 -19.00
N ILE A 197 6.16 7.61 -18.13
CA ILE A 197 6.47 6.19 -18.06
C ILE A 197 5.19 5.38 -18.22
N GLY A 198 5.15 4.60 -19.30
CA GLY A 198 4.10 3.66 -19.60
C GLY A 198 4.62 2.23 -19.72
N MET A 199 3.72 1.33 -20.09
CA MET A 199 4.05 -0.06 -20.37
C MET A 199 3.63 -0.41 -21.79
N ASP A 200 4.09 -1.56 -22.29
CA ASP A 200 3.83 -2.08 -23.64
C ASP A 200 2.35 -2.45 -23.94
N HIS A 201 1.42 -2.24 -22.99
CA HIS A 201 -0.02 -2.31 -23.27
C HIS A 201 -0.58 -1.06 -23.98
N LEU A 202 0.19 0.04 -24.02
CA LEU A 202 -0.17 1.24 -24.76
C LEU A 202 0.01 1.00 -26.27
N GLY A 203 -0.99 1.41 -27.06
CA GLY A 203 -0.94 1.31 -28.52
C GLY A 203 0.09 2.28 -29.11
N GLN A 204 0.60 1.96 -30.30
CA GLN A 204 1.57 2.83 -31.00
C GLN A 204 1.02 4.25 -31.25
N GLU A 205 -0.27 4.38 -31.55
CA GLU A 205 -0.92 5.68 -31.72
C GLU A 205 -0.97 6.49 -30.42
N GLU A 206 -1.13 5.82 -29.28
CA GLU A 206 -1.14 6.47 -27.96
C GLU A 206 0.28 6.92 -27.60
N ILE A 207 1.28 6.06 -27.82
CA ILE A 207 2.69 6.38 -27.60
C ILE A 207 3.11 7.60 -28.44
N ALA A 208 2.75 7.63 -29.73
CA ALA A 208 3.04 8.76 -30.62
C ALA A 208 2.40 10.08 -30.15
N LYS A 209 1.31 10.04 -29.38
CA LYS A 209 0.68 11.23 -28.77
C LYS A 209 1.38 11.66 -27.47
N LEU A 210 2.13 10.79 -26.82
CA LEU A 210 2.88 11.09 -25.60
C LEU A 210 4.26 11.72 -25.88
N GLU A 211 4.93 11.30 -26.95
CA GLU A 211 6.27 11.79 -27.32
C GLU A 211 6.38 13.33 -27.42
N PRO A 212 5.39 14.07 -27.97
CA PRO A 212 5.45 15.54 -28.02
C PRO A 212 5.24 16.21 -26.65
N ILE A 213 4.73 15.49 -25.65
CA ILE A 213 4.47 16.03 -24.31
C ILE A 213 5.76 16.02 -23.50
N ALA A 214 6.44 14.87 -23.44
CA ALA A 214 7.69 14.68 -22.71
C ALA A 214 8.43 13.40 -23.17
N PRO A 215 9.74 13.28 -22.87
CA PRO A 215 10.47 12.01 -23.02
C PRO A 215 9.67 10.85 -22.42
N THR A 216 9.40 9.84 -23.24
CA THR A 216 8.51 8.72 -22.87
C THR A 216 9.27 7.41 -22.86
N LEU A 217 9.17 6.66 -21.75
CA LEU A 217 9.69 5.31 -21.60
C LEU A 217 8.54 4.30 -21.62
N ILE A 218 8.66 3.27 -22.45
CA ILE A 218 7.74 2.13 -22.49
C ILE A 218 8.42 0.90 -21.91
N VAL A 219 7.90 0.45 -20.76
CA VAL A 219 8.46 -0.65 -20.00
C VAL A 219 7.83 -1.98 -20.42
N PRO A 220 8.63 -3.01 -20.75
CA PRO A 220 8.10 -4.30 -21.17
C PRO A 220 7.40 -5.05 -20.02
N SER A 221 6.14 -5.45 -20.20
CA SER A 221 5.36 -6.21 -19.20
C SER A 221 5.89 -7.62 -18.98
N HIS A 222 6.56 -8.19 -19.98
CA HIS A 222 7.19 -9.51 -19.88
C HIS A 222 8.54 -9.49 -19.14
N ALA A 223 9.11 -8.33 -18.81
CA ALA A 223 10.28 -8.24 -17.95
C ALA A 223 9.90 -8.41 -16.47
N GLY A 224 10.79 -8.98 -15.66
CA GLY A 224 10.59 -9.10 -14.21
C GLY A 224 10.65 -7.73 -13.53
N TRP A 225 10.04 -7.57 -12.35
CA TRP A 225 9.92 -6.29 -11.66
C TRP A 225 11.28 -5.69 -11.36
N ARG A 226 12.30 -6.51 -11.07
CA ARG A 226 13.69 -6.08 -10.88
C ARG A 226 14.23 -5.39 -12.12
N LYS A 227 14.02 -6.01 -13.29
CA LYS A 227 14.47 -5.45 -14.57
C LYS A 227 13.67 -4.20 -14.95
N GLN A 228 12.36 -4.21 -14.72
CA GLN A 228 11.52 -3.03 -14.91
C GLN A 228 12.00 -1.86 -14.05
N LEU A 229 12.29 -2.11 -12.76
CA LEU A 229 12.80 -1.12 -11.83
C LEU A 229 14.16 -0.56 -12.29
N GLU A 230 15.10 -1.42 -12.68
CA GLU A 230 16.39 -1.01 -13.25
C GLU A 230 16.22 -0.15 -14.50
N THR A 231 15.35 -0.55 -15.44
CA THR A 231 15.11 0.20 -16.67
C THR A 231 14.54 1.59 -16.39
N ILE A 232 13.56 1.69 -15.49
CA ILE A 232 13.00 2.98 -15.07
C ILE A 232 14.07 3.81 -14.34
N ALA A 233 14.88 3.17 -13.50
CA ALA A 233 15.93 3.84 -12.77
C ALA A 233 17.00 4.43 -13.68
N THR A 234 17.47 3.70 -14.69
CA THR A 234 18.40 4.25 -15.69
C THR A 234 17.80 5.43 -16.43
N PHE A 235 16.52 5.35 -16.81
CA PHE A 235 15.84 6.45 -17.48
C PHE A 235 15.72 7.72 -16.61
N LEU A 236 15.57 7.56 -15.30
CA LEU A 236 15.43 8.67 -14.35
C LEU A 236 16.74 9.04 -13.63
N ASN A 237 17.87 8.40 -13.96
CA ASN A 237 19.16 8.53 -13.25
C ASN A 237 19.05 8.22 -11.73
N LYS A 238 18.43 7.07 -11.42
CA LYS A 238 18.09 6.58 -10.06
C LYS A 238 18.60 5.17 -9.79
N GLU A 239 19.70 4.79 -10.43
CA GLU A 239 20.26 3.44 -10.35
C GLU A 239 20.63 3.08 -8.92
N GLU A 240 21.20 4.01 -8.14
CA GLU A 240 21.55 3.76 -6.74
C GLU A 240 20.32 3.37 -5.90
N GLN A 241 19.18 4.05 -6.10
CA GLN A 241 17.92 3.75 -5.42
C GLN A 241 17.40 2.36 -5.81
N ALA A 242 17.47 2.00 -7.10
CA ALA A 242 17.08 0.67 -7.56
C ALA A 242 17.93 -0.44 -6.95
N HIS A 243 19.26 -0.28 -6.96
CA HIS A 243 20.17 -1.26 -6.36
C HIS A 243 19.92 -1.40 -4.86
N SER A 244 19.73 -0.29 -4.14
CA SER A 244 19.43 -0.32 -2.70
C SER A 244 18.10 -1.01 -2.42
N TRP A 245 17.06 -0.74 -3.21
CA TRP A 245 15.75 -1.38 -3.07
C TRP A 245 15.84 -2.90 -3.27
N ILE A 246 16.48 -3.33 -4.36
CA ILE A 246 16.65 -4.76 -4.67
C ILE A 246 17.44 -5.45 -3.56
N GLU A 247 18.56 -4.88 -3.11
CA GLU A 247 19.37 -5.47 -2.03
C GLU A 247 18.58 -5.59 -0.70
N GLN A 248 17.73 -4.62 -0.38
CA GLN A 248 16.86 -4.69 0.79
C GLN A 248 15.79 -5.77 0.65
N TYR A 249 15.18 -5.88 -0.54
CA TYR A 249 14.21 -6.94 -0.83
C TYR A 249 14.84 -8.33 -0.73
N GLU A 250 16.01 -8.56 -1.33
CA GLU A 250 16.68 -9.87 -1.26
C GLU A 250 17.01 -10.27 0.18
N ARG A 251 17.41 -9.31 1.03
CA ARG A 251 17.60 -9.56 2.46
C ARG A 251 16.30 -9.97 3.16
N LYS A 252 15.18 -9.31 2.84
CA LYS A 252 13.85 -9.71 3.36
C LYS A 252 13.49 -11.12 2.91
N VAL A 253 13.71 -11.46 1.65
CA VAL A 253 13.42 -12.79 1.10
C VAL A 253 14.19 -13.88 1.84
N VAL A 254 15.50 -13.70 2.07
CA VAL A 254 16.31 -14.68 2.82
C VAL A 254 15.75 -14.92 4.23
N HIS A 255 15.37 -13.85 4.94
CA HIS A 255 14.77 -13.95 6.26
C HIS A 255 13.40 -14.65 6.24
N ALA A 256 12.51 -14.19 5.35
CA ALA A 256 11.17 -14.74 5.21
C ALA A 256 11.19 -16.22 4.80
N ARG A 257 12.05 -16.61 3.85
CA ARG A 257 12.23 -18.00 3.42
C ARG A 257 12.64 -18.92 4.57
N SER A 258 13.62 -18.50 5.35
CA SER A 258 14.07 -19.29 6.52
C SER A 258 12.92 -19.53 7.50
N ARG A 259 12.11 -18.50 7.75
CA ARG A 259 10.96 -18.58 8.65
C ARG A 259 9.82 -19.43 8.06
N MET A 260 9.52 -19.27 6.77
CA MET A 260 8.54 -20.08 6.05
C MET A 260 8.89 -21.57 6.08
N GLN A 261 10.16 -21.92 5.90
CA GLN A 261 10.59 -23.32 5.93
C GLN A 261 10.32 -23.98 7.30
N GLN A 262 10.39 -23.22 8.39
CA GLN A 262 10.11 -23.73 9.74
C GLN A 262 8.61 -23.97 9.99
N VAL A 263 7.75 -23.15 9.38
CA VAL A 263 6.30 -23.16 9.68
C VAL A 263 5.48 -23.90 8.63
N VAL A 264 5.79 -23.69 7.35
CA VAL A 264 5.10 -24.29 6.20
C VAL A 264 5.83 -25.54 5.73
N GLY A 265 7.17 -25.55 5.78
CA GLY A 265 7.98 -26.71 5.36
C GLY A 265 7.67 -27.12 3.91
N ASN A 266 7.28 -28.39 3.71
CA ASN A 266 7.00 -28.95 2.39
C ASN A 266 5.50 -28.99 2.06
N GLU A 267 4.67 -28.22 2.77
CA GLU A 267 3.23 -28.15 2.50
C GLU A 267 2.94 -27.53 1.13
N ARG A 268 1.98 -28.11 0.40
CA ARG A 268 1.57 -27.62 -0.92
C ARG A 268 0.55 -26.50 -0.79
N VAL A 269 0.86 -25.36 -1.39
CA VAL A 269 0.04 -24.13 -1.35
C VAL A 269 -0.70 -23.96 -2.68
N ALA A 270 -2.00 -23.69 -2.59
CA ALA A 270 -2.84 -23.29 -3.73
C ALA A 270 -3.30 -21.84 -3.56
N ALA A 271 -3.29 -21.08 -4.66
CA ALA A 271 -3.98 -19.80 -4.73
C ALA A 271 -5.25 -19.93 -5.57
N LEU A 272 -6.37 -19.47 -5.04
CA LEU A 272 -7.69 -19.59 -5.65
C LEU A 272 -8.36 -18.24 -5.78
N ARG A 273 -9.20 -18.09 -6.80
CA ARG A 273 -10.08 -16.93 -6.98
C ARG A 273 -11.51 -17.37 -7.19
N ILE A 274 -12.44 -16.73 -6.49
CA ILE A 274 -13.88 -16.85 -6.74
C ILE A 274 -14.34 -15.62 -7.52
N TYR A 275 -14.89 -15.86 -8.71
CA TYR A 275 -15.48 -14.84 -9.57
C TYR A 275 -16.81 -15.34 -10.15
N GLY A 276 -17.86 -14.51 -10.11
CA GLY A 276 -19.20 -14.94 -10.48
C GLY A 276 -19.74 -16.07 -9.59
N GLN A 277 -19.91 -17.26 -10.16
CA GLN A 277 -20.35 -18.49 -9.46
C GLN A 277 -19.34 -19.63 -9.66
N SER A 278 -18.08 -19.27 -9.91
CA SER A 278 -17.05 -20.20 -10.36
C SER A 278 -15.78 -20.04 -9.52
N LEU A 279 -15.08 -21.15 -9.33
CA LEU A 279 -13.78 -21.23 -8.69
C LEU A 279 -12.69 -21.30 -9.77
N TYR A 280 -11.59 -20.59 -9.56
CA TYR A 280 -10.46 -20.53 -10.48
C TYR A 280 -9.16 -20.81 -9.75
N ILE A 281 -8.22 -21.50 -10.39
CA ILE A 281 -6.82 -21.49 -9.96
C ILE A 281 -6.27 -20.10 -10.23
N TYR A 282 -5.89 -19.38 -9.20
CA TYR A 282 -5.37 -18.03 -9.34
C TYR A 282 -3.85 -18.06 -9.52
N GLY A 283 -3.37 -17.37 -10.55
CA GLY A 283 -1.95 -17.18 -10.77
C GLY A 283 -1.69 -15.89 -11.51
N ASN A 284 -0.70 -15.14 -11.03
CA ASN A 284 -0.10 -14.03 -11.74
C ASN A 284 1.39 -14.03 -11.46
N ARG A 285 2.12 -13.19 -12.20
CA ARG A 285 3.57 -13.12 -12.09
C ARG A 285 4.08 -12.73 -10.69
N GLY A 286 3.43 -11.79 -10.02
CA GLY A 286 3.83 -11.35 -8.68
C GLY A 286 3.70 -12.46 -7.65
N LEU A 287 2.56 -13.15 -7.65
CA LEU A 287 2.31 -14.29 -6.78
C LEU A 287 3.28 -15.44 -7.08
N GLU A 288 3.51 -15.74 -8.36
CA GLU A 288 4.43 -16.77 -8.81
C GLU A 288 5.87 -16.50 -8.33
N GLU A 289 6.35 -15.27 -8.57
CA GLU A 289 7.69 -14.85 -8.16
C GLU A 289 7.84 -14.84 -6.64
N VAL A 290 6.86 -14.30 -5.89
CA VAL A 290 6.96 -14.20 -4.43
C VAL A 290 6.82 -15.58 -3.76
N LEU A 291 5.77 -16.34 -4.05
CA LEU A 291 5.48 -17.57 -3.31
C LEU A 291 6.37 -18.75 -3.73
N TYR A 292 6.57 -18.95 -5.03
CA TYR A 292 7.19 -20.18 -5.53
C TYR A 292 8.65 -19.99 -5.92
N GLN A 293 9.06 -18.79 -6.35
CA GLN A 293 10.47 -18.52 -6.68
C GLN A 293 11.25 -17.97 -5.47
N ASP A 294 10.77 -16.87 -4.87
CA ASP A 294 11.45 -16.17 -3.78
C ASP A 294 11.29 -16.93 -2.45
N LEU A 295 10.08 -17.34 -2.06
CA LEU A 295 9.84 -18.11 -0.83
C LEU A 295 10.05 -19.63 -1.00
N GLN A 296 10.17 -20.12 -2.23
CA GLN A 296 10.40 -21.54 -2.55
C GLN A 296 9.35 -22.50 -1.96
N LEU A 297 8.09 -22.03 -1.84
CA LEU A 297 6.99 -22.88 -1.39
C LEU A 297 6.63 -23.91 -2.46
N GLN A 298 6.09 -25.05 -2.03
CA GLN A 298 5.61 -26.06 -2.98
C GLN A 298 4.26 -25.67 -3.55
N GLU A 299 4.19 -25.64 -4.87
CA GLU A 299 2.97 -25.33 -5.58
C GLU A 299 2.02 -26.53 -5.61
N ALA A 300 0.74 -26.29 -5.36
CA ALA A 300 -0.27 -27.34 -5.47
C ALA A 300 -0.85 -27.49 -6.88
N CYS A 301 -0.93 -26.41 -7.66
CA CYS A 301 -1.84 -26.28 -8.80
C CYS A 301 -1.12 -25.94 -10.10
N GLY A 302 -0.31 -26.86 -10.67
CA GLY A 302 0.58 -26.64 -11.84
C GLY A 302 0.29 -25.39 -12.70
N LEU A 303 0.83 -24.23 -12.30
CA LEU A 303 0.45 -22.90 -12.77
C LEU A 303 0.83 -22.70 -14.23
N ASP A 304 1.87 -23.36 -14.71
CA ASP A 304 2.26 -23.35 -16.12
C ASP A 304 1.14 -23.86 -17.04
N THR A 305 0.27 -24.74 -16.55
CA THR A 305 -0.81 -25.35 -17.36
C THR A 305 -2.21 -24.90 -16.95
N MET A 306 -2.45 -24.66 -15.65
CA MET A 306 -3.79 -24.43 -15.08
C MET A 306 -4.06 -22.98 -14.65
N ARG A 307 -3.11 -22.06 -14.85
CA ARG A 307 -3.26 -20.66 -14.39
C ARG A 307 -4.52 -20.00 -14.93
N ASN A 308 -5.28 -19.41 -14.01
CA ASN A 308 -6.55 -18.71 -14.25
C ASN A 308 -7.61 -19.57 -14.95
N GLN A 309 -7.46 -20.90 -14.93
CA GLN A 309 -8.49 -21.82 -15.40
C GLN A 309 -9.56 -22.02 -14.34
N GLN A 310 -10.80 -22.18 -14.81
CA GLN A 310 -11.91 -22.56 -13.97
C GLN A 310 -11.76 -24.02 -13.52
N ILE A 311 -12.02 -24.28 -12.25
CA ILE A 311 -12.01 -25.63 -11.67
C ILE A 311 -13.30 -25.88 -10.89
N THR A 312 -13.64 -27.15 -10.72
CA THR A 312 -14.71 -27.59 -9.83
C THR A 312 -14.16 -27.91 -8.43
N LEU A 313 -15.07 -28.07 -7.46
CA LEU A 313 -14.68 -28.53 -6.13
C LEU A 313 -14.13 -29.97 -6.16
N ASP A 314 -14.59 -30.80 -7.10
CA ASP A 314 -14.06 -32.17 -7.27
C ASP A 314 -12.62 -32.16 -7.80
N ASP A 315 -12.29 -31.24 -8.71
CA ASP A 315 -10.90 -31.03 -9.15
C ASP A 315 -10.02 -30.56 -7.99
N LEU A 316 -10.52 -29.65 -7.15
CA LEU A 316 -9.79 -29.19 -5.96
C LEU A 316 -9.56 -30.32 -4.95
N LEU A 317 -10.51 -31.25 -4.80
CA LEU A 317 -10.35 -32.44 -3.96
C LEU A 317 -9.30 -33.42 -4.50
N GLN A 318 -9.10 -33.48 -5.81
CA GLN A 318 -8.02 -34.27 -6.40
C GLN A 318 -6.65 -33.61 -6.16
N ILE A 319 -6.57 -32.29 -6.25
CA ILE A 319 -5.35 -31.53 -5.95
C ILE A 319 -4.99 -31.62 -4.46
N ASN A 320 -6.00 -31.46 -3.60
CA ASN A 320 -5.99 -31.50 -2.13
C ASN A 320 -4.79 -30.77 -1.48
N PRO A 321 -4.69 -29.43 -1.64
CA PRO A 321 -3.59 -28.65 -1.09
C PRO A 321 -3.58 -28.67 0.45
N ASP A 322 -2.40 -28.49 1.04
CA ASP A 322 -2.21 -28.34 2.48
C ASP A 322 -2.62 -26.95 2.97
N ARG A 323 -2.44 -25.92 2.13
CA ARG A 323 -2.86 -24.54 2.42
C ARG A 323 -3.53 -23.89 1.21
N ILE A 324 -4.51 -23.04 1.47
CA ILE A 324 -5.24 -22.31 0.43
C ILE A 324 -5.16 -20.81 0.73
N LEU A 325 -4.68 -20.04 -0.25
CA LEU A 325 -4.93 -18.60 -0.34
C LEU A 325 -6.18 -18.41 -1.22
N ILE A 326 -7.17 -17.63 -0.76
CA ILE A 326 -8.42 -17.44 -1.52
C ILE A 326 -8.80 -15.97 -1.64
N ALA A 327 -8.93 -15.50 -2.89
CA ALA A 327 -9.46 -14.18 -3.23
C ALA A 327 -10.94 -14.30 -3.61
N VAL A 328 -11.83 -13.58 -2.92
CA VAL A 328 -13.26 -13.53 -3.24
C VAL A 328 -13.57 -12.17 -3.88
N CYS A 329 -13.98 -12.16 -5.15
CA CYS A 329 -14.31 -10.92 -5.82
C CYS A 329 -15.53 -10.23 -5.17
N PRO A 330 -15.58 -8.88 -5.17
CA PRO A 330 -16.50 -8.10 -4.33
C PRO A 330 -17.94 -8.05 -4.86
N GLU A 331 -18.29 -8.72 -5.95
CA GLU A 331 -19.66 -8.82 -6.41
C GLU A 331 -20.51 -9.78 -5.56
N ALA A 332 -21.81 -9.48 -5.46
CA ALA A 332 -22.73 -10.25 -4.63
C ALA A 332 -22.86 -11.72 -5.05
N THR A 333 -22.59 -12.06 -6.32
CA THR A 333 -22.58 -13.45 -6.80
C THR A 333 -21.42 -14.24 -6.20
N SER A 334 -20.21 -13.66 -6.21
CA SER A 334 -19.00 -14.30 -5.67
C SER A 334 -19.08 -14.53 -4.17
N ARG A 335 -19.57 -13.53 -3.42
CA ARG A 335 -19.83 -13.69 -1.98
C ARG A 335 -20.85 -14.78 -1.68
N ARG A 336 -21.95 -14.86 -2.45
CA ARG A 336 -22.96 -15.92 -2.28
C ARG A 336 -22.38 -17.30 -2.58
N TYR A 337 -21.56 -17.41 -3.62
CA TYR A 337 -20.88 -18.66 -3.94
C TYR A 337 -19.90 -19.08 -2.82
N TRP A 338 -19.12 -18.13 -2.29
CA TRP A 338 -18.24 -18.37 -1.15
C TRP A 338 -19.02 -18.86 0.08
N LEU A 339 -20.14 -18.22 0.44
CA LEU A 339 -20.99 -18.67 1.55
C LEU A 339 -21.55 -20.08 1.31
N ALA A 340 -21.98 -20.37 0.08
CA ALA A 340 -22.45 -21.72 -0.27
C ALA A 340 -21.33 -22.76 -0.14
N LEU A 341 -20.10 -22.40 -0.52
CA LEU A 341 -18.92 -23.26 -0.40
C LEU A 341 -18.58 -23.54 1.07
N LEU A 342 -18.70 -22.54 1.95
CA LEU A 342 -18.50 -22.69 3.40
C LEU A 342 -19.50 -23.64 4.06
N HIS A 343 -20.67 -23.89 3.44
CA HIS A 343 -21.65 -24.87 3.92
C HIS A 343 -21.56 -26.23 3.21
N SER A 344 -20.62 -26.39 2.28
CA SER A 344 -20.46 -27.62 1.51
C SER A 344 -19.72 -28.69 2.30
N ALA A 345 -20.33 -29.87 2.46
CA ALA A 345 -19.66 -31.02 3.08
C ALA A 345 -18.35 -31.39 2.38
N LYS A 346 -18.31 -31.30 1.04
CA LYS A 346 -17.11 -31.53 0.23
C LYS A 346 -16.00 -30.52 0.49
N TRP A 347 -16.35 -29.28 0.83
CA TRP A 347 -15.34 -28.27 1.18
C TRP A 347 -14.65 -28.61 2.50
N HIS A 348 -15.41 -29.03 3.50
CA HIS A 348 -14.87 -29.41 4.81
C HIS A 348 -13.99 -30.67 4.78
N THR A 349 -14.04 -31.49 3.72
CA THR A 349 -13.13 -32.64 3.58
C THR A 349 -11.76 -32.28 3.01
N LEU A 350 -11.55 -31.04 2.54
CA LEU A 350 -10.24 -30.58 2.09
C LEU A 350 -9.25 -30.52 3.26
N ARG A 351 -8.01 -30.95 3.01
CA ARG A 351 -6.96 -30.95 4.04
C ARG A 351 -6.70 -29.57 4.61
N ALA A 352 -6.59 -28.55 3.75
CA ALA A 352 -6.41 -27.17 4.17
C ALA A 352 -7.55 -26.68 5.07
N VAL A 353 -8.80 -27.04 4.75
CA VAL A 353 -9.98 -26.62 5.53
C VAL A 353 -10.00 -27.30 6.89
N ALA A 354 -9.78 -28.62 6.94
CA ALA A 354 -9.74 -29.38 8.19
C ALA A 354 -8.63 -28.94 9.15
N ARG A 355 -7.55 -28.34 8.63
CA ARG A 355 -6.43 -27.79 9.41
C ARG A 355 -6.57 -26.32 9.78
N GLY A 356 -7.62 -25.63 9.30
CA GLY A 356 -7.74 -24.18 9.46
C GLY A 356 -6.72 -23.37 8.65
N SER A 357 -6.15 -23.96 7.60
CA SER A 357 -5.10 -23.37 6.74
C SER A 357 -5.67 -22.74 5.48
N VAL A 358 -6.80 -22.03 5.60
CA VAL A 358 -7.41 -21.25 4.53
C VAL A 358 -7.29 -19.77 4.88
N TYR A 359 -6.63 -19.02 4.01
CA TYR A 359 -6.30 -17.61 4.21
C TYR A 359 -7.01 -16.77 3.16
N MET A 360 -7.81 -15.82 3.60
CA MET A 360 -8.40 -14.85 2.70
C MET A 360 -7.36 -13.82 2.29
N ILE A 361 -7.25 -13.56 0.99
CA ILE A 361 -6.39 -12.52 0.43
C ILE A 361 -7.24 -11.47 -0.29
N SER A 362 -6.83 -10.20 -0.19
CA SER A 362 -7.44 -9.08 -0.92
C SER A 362 -6.85 -8.95 -2.33
N SER A 363 -7.50 -8.16 -3.19
CA SER A 363 -6.95 -7.85 -4.51
C SER A 363 -5.65 -7.06 -4.42
N ASP A 364 -5.54 -6.16 -3.45
CA ASP A 364 -4.31 -5.42 -3.16
C ASP A 364 -3.61 -6.09 -1.98
N PRO A 365 -2.30 -6.38 -2.05
CA PRO A 365 -1.38 -6.20 -3.19
C PRO A 365 -1.43 -7.33 -4.22
N TRP A 366 -2.14 -8.44 -3.94
CA TRP A 366 -2.01 -9.73 -4.66
C TRP A 366 -2.30 -9.72 -6.17
N PHE A 367 -2.93 -8.67 -6.71
CA PHE A 367 -3.30 -8.55 -8.13
C PHE A 367 -2.40 -7.55 -8.88
N GLU A 368 -1.51 -6.85 -8.18
CA GLU A 368 -0.60 -5.87 -8.77
C GLU A 368 0.79 -6.48 -9.00
N TYR A 369 1.50 -6.02 -10.02
CA TYR A 369 2.90 -6.38 -10.21
C TYR A 369 3.79 -5.14 -10.30
N SER A 370 4.55 -4.87 -9.24
CA SER A 370 5.51 -3.77 -9.13
C SER A 370 6.50 -4.07 -8.00
N ALA A 371 7.64 -3.38 -7.97
CA ALA A 371 8.63 -3.52 -6.89
C ALA A 371 8.03 -3.32 -5.48
N LEU A 372 7.10 -2.37 -5.34
CA LEU A 372 6.39 -2.15 -4.09
C LEU A 372 5.37 -3.25 -3.79
N ALA A 373 4.57 -3.67 -4.78
CA ALA A 373 3.55 -4.69 -4.58
C ALA A 373 4.16 -6.04 -4.16
N VAL A 374 5.24 -6.49 -4.80
CA VAL A 374 5.89 -7.76 -4.44
C VAL A 374 6.47 -7.74 -3.03
N THR A 375 6.99 -6.59 -2.58
CA THR A 375 7.45 -6.40 -1.20
C THR A 375 6.29 -6.52 -0.21
N ARG A 376 5.14 -5.93 -0.53
CA ARG A 376 3.92 -6.02 0.29
C ARG A 376 3.36 -7.44 0.32
N MET A 377 3.34 -8.14 -0.82
CA MET A 377 2.95 -9.55 -0.90
C MET A 377 3.86 -10.43 -0.02
N LEU A 378 5.17 -10.19 -0.03
CA LEU A 378 6.13 -10.92 0.82
C LEU A 378 5.83 -10.69 2.31
N ASP A 379 5.62 -9.44 2.70
CA ASP A 379 5.33 -9.07 4.09
C ASP A 379 3.96 -9.67 4.54
N GLU A 380 2.94 -9.65 3.68
CA GLU A 380 1.62 -10.23 3.95
C GLU A 380 1.66 -11.77 3.99
N ALA A 381 2.41 -12.41 3.08
CA ALA A 381 2.59 -13.86 3.10
C ALA A 381 3.20 -14.30 4.44
N LEU A 382 4.25 -13.60 4.90
CA LEU A 382 4.89 -13.87 6.20
C LEU A 382 3.87 -13.78 7.35
N LEU A 383 3.08 -12.71 7.37
CA LEU A 383 2.03 -12.54 8.37
C LEU A 383 1.00 -13.67 8.33
N LEU A 384 0.49 -14.02 7.14
CA LEU A 384 -0.55 -15.03 6.98
C LEU A 384 -0.07 -16.42 7.43
N PHE A 385 1.14 -16.82 7.03
CA PHE A 385 1.62 -18.18 7.30
C PHE A 385 2.26 -18.35 8.68
N THR A 386 2.92 -17.32 9.21
CA THR A 386 3.74 -17.44 10.43
C THR A 386 3.22 -16.61 11.60
N GLY A 387 2.31 -15.67 11.35
CA GLY A 387 1.83 -14.71 12.34
C GLY A 387 2.83 -13.58 12.65
N ASP A 388 4.01 -13.60 12.03
CA ASP A 388 5.04 -12.58 12.25
C ASP A 388 4.77 -11.38 11.34
N SER A 389 4.62 -10.19 11.93
CA SER A 389 4.54 -8.96 11.16
C SER A 389 5.94 -8.34 11.03
N PRO A 390 6.53 -8.30 9.83
CA PRO A 390 7.85 -7.68 9.62
C PRO A 390 7.78 -6.14 9.71
N ASN A 391 6.58 -5.55 9.57
CA ASN A 391 6.34 -4.12 9.71
C ASN A 391 5.48 -3.85 10.94
N GLY A 392 6.01 -3.19 11.97
CA GLY A 392 5.24 -2.78 13.16
C GLY A 392 4.15 -1.72 12.91
N VAL A 393 3.75 -1.50 11.65
CA VAL A 393 2.69 -0.56 11.24
C VAL A 393 1.50 -1.36 10.75
N LEU A 394 0.50 -1.40 11.62
CA LEU A 394 -0.82 -2.00 11.41
C LEU A 394 -1.46 -1.50 10.11
N ASP A 395 -1.66 -2.37 9.13
CA ASP A 395 -2.81 -2.24 8.24
C ASP A 395 -3.99 -2.93 8.91
N LYS A 396 -4.97 -2.14 9.36
CA LYS A 396 -6.23 -2.64 9.95
C LYS A 396 -7.28 -2.92 8.86
N SER A 397 -6.85 -3.23 7.64
CA SER A 397 -7.74 -3.53 6.52
C SER A 397 -8.31 -4.95 6.55
N HIS A 398 -7.75 -5.86 7.35
CA HIS A 398 -8.33 -7.18 7.54
C HIS A 398 -9.45 -7.11 8.57
N GLY A 399 -10.68 -7.21 8.06
CA GLY A 399 -11.87 -7.52 8.84
C GLY A 399 -11.61 -8.72 9.76
N GLU A 400 -12.23 -8.65 10.93
CA GLU A 400 -12.09 -9.61 12.02
C GLU A 400 -12.03 -11.06 11.53
N SER A 401 -10.98 -11.76 11.94
CA SER A 401 -10.92 -13.22 11.88
C SER A 401 -12.09 -13.75 12.70
N PHE A 402 -13.17 -14.13 12.03
CA PHE A 402 -14.22 -14.93 12.66
C PHE A 402 -13.66 -16.32 12.88
N ALA A 403 -12.99 -16.49 14.01
CA ALA A 403 -12.80 -17.79 14.63
C ALA A 403 -14.14 -18.22 15.23
N THR A 404 -14.79 -19.20 14.61
CA THR A 404 -15.64 -20.21 15.27
C THR A 404 -15.66 -21.47 14.43
#